data_AF-A0A832ZTR2-F1
#
_entry.id   AF-A0A832ZTR2-F1
#
_cell.length_a   1.000
_cell.length_b   1.000
_cell.length_c   1.000
_cell.angle_alpha   90.00
_cell.angle_beta   90.00
_cell.angle_gamma   90.00
#
_symmetry.space_group_name_H-M   'P 1'
#
loop_
_entity.id
_entity.type
_entity.pdbx_description
1 polymer ?
#
loop_
_entity_poly.entity_id
_entity_poly.type
_entity_poly.pdbx_seq_one_letter_code
_entity_poly.pdbx_strand_id
1 'polypeptide(L)'
;MTLRLRTHLLGLCGQLEALRVNLERYRDRYSAKLSSINPSKDPGAERLRTIISSILENIDGVARAVDNISNLVCSDEPSIASIVKAYHIADKTYYRLIIGRDAPIPASVRSAFYEIYRTLKLMAV
;
A
#
# COMPACT_ATOMS: atom_id res chain seq x y z
N MET A 1 -18.22 -14.14 16.07
CA MET A 1 -16.80 -13.85 15.78
C MET A 1 -15.95 -14.28 16.98
N THR A 2 -14.83 -15.00 16.80
CA THR A 2 -14.00 -15.45 17.94
C THR A 2 -13.12 -14.32 18.47
N LEU A 3 -12.71 -14.37 19.74
CA LEU A 3 -11.80 -13.38 20.36
C LEU A 3 -10.51 -13.24 19.54
N ARG A 4 -9.95 -14.38 19.10
CA ARG A 4 -8.74 -14.43 18.26
C ARG A 4 -8.89 -13.68 16.95
N LEU A 5 -10.00 -13.88 16.23
CA LEU A 5 -10.26 -13.18 14.97
C LEU A 5 -10.39 -11.67 15.19
N ARG A 6 -11.05 -11.26 16.29
CA ARG A 6 -11.18 -9.84 16.66
C ARG A 6 -9.81 -9.19 16.95
N THR A 7 -8.92 -9.88 17.67
CA THR A 7 -7.56 -9.39 17.92
C THR A 7 -6.75 -9.27 16.62
N HIS A 8 -6.85 -10.25 15.72
CA HIS A 8 -6.18 -10.18 14.42
C HIS A 8 -6.69 -9.01 13.57
N LEU A 9 -8.01 -8.77 13.55
CA LEU A 9 -8.60 -7.63 12.84
C LEU A 9 -8.15 -6.28 13.42
N LEU A 10 -8.14 -6.12 14.74
CA LEU A 10 -7.63 -4.91 15.38
C LEU A 10 -6.15 -4.65 15.05
N GLY A 11 -5.33 -5.71 15.11
CA GLY A 11 -3.91 -5.63 14.71
C GLY A 11 -3.75 -5.25 13.24
N LEU A 12 -4.55 -5.85 12.35
CA LEU A 12 -4.56 -5.53 10.93
C LEU A 12 -4.94 -4.07 10.67
N CYS A 13 -5.96 -3.54 11.36
CA CYS A 13 -6.35 -2.14 11.22
C CYS A 13 -5.25 -1.18 11.67
N GLY A 14 -4.52 -1.51 12.75
CA GLY A 14 -3.32 -0.76 13.15
C GLY A 14 -2.22 -0.80 12.09
N GLN A 15 -1.98 -1.95 11.45
CA GLN A 15 -1.01 -2.08 10.36
C GLN A 15 -1.40 -1.26 9.13
N LEU A 16 -2.68 -1.27 8.75
CA LEU A 16 -3.22 -0.50 7.63
C LEU A 16 -3.07 1.00 7.86
N GLU A 17 -3.40 1.47 9.06
CA GLU A 17 -3.27 2.89 9.41
C GLU A 17 -1.79 3.33 9.43
N ALA A 18 -0.90 2.54 10.02
CA ALA A 18 0.53 2.82 10.01
C ALA A 18 1.08 2.86 8.57
N LEU A 19 0.61 1.98 7.68
CA LEU A 19 1.00 1.99 6.28
C LEU A 19 0.43 3.21 5.55
N ARG A 20 -0.82 3.61 5.80
CA ARG A 20 -1.46 4.80 5.23
C ARG A 20 -0.63 6.06 5.54
N VAL A 21 -0.26 6.27 6.80
CA VAL A 21 0.59 7.39 7.23
C VAL A 21 1.96 7.37 6.54
N ASN A 22 2.56 6.19 6.40
CA ASN A 22 3.85 6.07 5.72
C ASN A 22 3.75 6.37 4.22
N LEU A 23 2.68 5.94 3.55
CA LEU A 23 2.44 6.23 2.14
C LEU A 23 2.26 7.73 1.89
N GLU A 24 1.51 8.41 2.76
CA GLU A 24 1.33 9.87 2.70
C GLU A 24 2.67 10.62 2.83
N ARG A 25 3.50 10.23 3.81
CA ARG A 25 4.86 10.79 3.96
C ARG A 25 5.73 10.60 2.72
N TYR A 26 5.67 9.42 2.09
CA TYR A 26 6.40 9.19 0.84
C TYR A 26 5.84 10.05 -0.30
N ARG A 27 4.50 10.13 -0.42
CA ARG A 27 3.82 10.95 -1.41
C ARG A 27 4.24 12.41 -1.31
N ASP A 28 4.24 12.98 -0.12
CA ASP A 28 4.67 14.37 0.11
C ASP A 28 6.13 14.59 -0.30
N ARG A 29 7.02 13.68 0.13
CA ARG A 29 8.45 13.76 -0.17
C ARG A 29 8.73 13.68 -1.67
N TYR A 30 8.10 12.74 -2.37
CA TYR A 30 8.30 12.57 -3.80
C TYR A 30 7.63 13.69 -4.60
N SER A 31 6.47 14.19 -4.17
CA SER A 31 5.82 15.35 -4.78
C SER A 31 6.66 16.61 -4.66
N ALA A 32 7.21 16.89 -3.46
CA ALA A 32 8.13 17.99 -3.25
C ALA A 32 9.40 17.86 -4.12
N LYS A 33 9.94 16.63 -4.21
CA LYS A 33 11.10 16.36 -5.07
C LYS A 33 10.77 16.59 -6.54
N LEU A 34 9.62 16.14 -7.03
CA LEU A 34 9.18 16.34 -8.40
C LEU A 34 9.06 17.82 -8.75
N SER A 35 8.46 18.61 -7.86
CA SER A 35 8.30 20.06 -8.00
C SER A 35 9.63 20.82 -8.00
N SER A 36 10.66 20.29 -7.32
CA SER A 36 12.00 20.89 -7.29
C SER A 36 12.84 20.65 -8.56
N ILE A 37 12.44 19.73 -9.43
CA ILE A 37 13.19 19.41 -10.65
C ILE A 37 12.95 20.49 -11.70
N ASN A 38 14.03 21.14 -12.12
CA ASN A 38 14.02 22.14 -13.19
C ASN A 38 14.57 21.53 -14.49
N PRO A 39 13.71 21.23 -15.49
CA PRO A 39 14.11 20.60 -16.76
C PRO A 39 15.13 21.42 -17.54
N SER A 40 15.07 22.75 -17.42
CA SER A 40 15.91 23.67 -18.19
C SER A 40 17.37 23.69 -17.72
N LYS A 41 17.69 23.06 -16.59
CA LYS A 41 19.02 23.13 -15.96
C LYS A 41 19.80 21.81 -15.99
N ASP A 42 19.17 20.69 -16.30
CA ASP A 42 19.81 19.37 -16.18
C ASP A 42 19.32 18.39 -17.26
N PRO A 43 20.18 17.86 -18.14
CA PRO A 43 19.80 16.88 -19.15
C PRO A 43 19.26 15.56 -18.55
N GLY A 44 19.48 15.29 -17.25
CA GLY A 44 18.88 14.16 -16.53
C GLY A 44 17.50 14.42 -15.91
N ALA A 45 17.01 15.67 -15.94
CA ALA A 45 15.81 16.10 -15.23
C ALA A 45 14.54 15.38 -15.69
N GLU A 46 14.35 15.21 -17.00
CA GLU A 46 13.16 14.54 -17.54
C GLU A 46 13.12 13.06 -17.14
N ARG A 47 14.25 12.36 -17.23
CA ARG A 47 14.35 10.97 -16.79
C ARG A 47 14.04 10.84 -15.29
N LEU A 48 14.55 11.76 -14.47
CA LEU A 48 14.28 11.78 -13.03
C LEU A 48 12.80 12.08 -12.74
N ARG A 49 12.17 13.02 -13.48
CA ARG A 49 10.73 13.29 -13.38
C ARG A 49 9.92 12.05 -13.69
N THR A 50 10.20 11.36 -14.80
CA THR A 50 9.51 10.11 -15.17
C THR A 50 9.62 9.06 -14.06
N ILE A 51 10.82 8.86 -13.50
CA ILE A 51 11.03 7.91 -12.40
C ILE A 51 10.19 8.29 -11.17
N ILE A 52 10.24 9.56 -10.74
CA ILE A 52 9.51 10.01 -9.54
C ILE A 52 8.00 9.96 -9.76
N SER A 53 7.51 10.37 -10.94
CA SER A 53 6.09 10.24 -11.30
C SER A 53 5.62 8.79 -11.25
N SER A 54 6.42 7.86 -11.79
CA SER A 54 6.13 6.43 -11.69
C SER A 54 6.08 5.95 -10.23
N ILE A 55 7.01 6.39 -9.38
CA ILE A 55 7.00 6.06 -7.94
C ILE A 55 5.70 6.58 -7.28
N LEU A 56 5.29 7.81 -7.57
CA LEU A 56 4.07 8.41 -7.02
C LEU A 56 2.81 7.64 -7.44
N GLU A 57 2.69 7.30 -8.72
CA GLU A 57 1.55 6.50 -9.22
C GLU A 57 1.44 5.15 -8.50
N ASN A 58 2.58 4.54 -8.20
CA ASN A 58 2.62 3.26 -7.49
C ASN A 58 2.29 3.42 -6.00
N ILE A 59 2.75 4.48 -5.34
CA ILE A 59 2.33 4.83 -3.98
C ILE A 59 0.81 5.03 -3.92
N ASP A 60 0.24 5.79 -4.86
CA ASP A 60 -1.21 6.02 -4.94
C ASP A 60 -1.98 4.73 -5.25
N GLY A 61 -1.40 3.81 -6.02
CA GLY A 61 -1.92 2.46 -6.24
C GLY A 61 -2.02 1.66 -4.94
N VAL A 62 -0.95 1.65 -4.13
CA VAL A 62 -0.94 0.96 -2.83
C VAL A 62 -1.91 1.63 -1.85
N ALA A 63 -1.94 2.96 -1.79
CA ALA A 63 -2.85 3.69 -0.91
C ALA A 63 -4.31 3.32 -1.17
N ARG A 64 -4.74 3.30 -2.44
CA ARG A 64 -6.09 2.83 -2.80
C ARG A 64 -6.37 1.40 -2.38
N ALA A 65 -5.39 0.50 -2.50
CA ALA A 65 -5.55 -0.87 -2.03
C ALA A 65 -5.71 -0.95 -0.51
N VAL A 66 -4.90 -0.19 0.24
CA VAL A 66 -4.98 -0.07 1.70
C VAL A 66 -6.34 0.46 2.13
N ASP A 67 -6.85 1.50 1.49
CA ASP A 67 -8.17 2.06 1.82
C ASP A 67 -9.30 1.08 1.53
N ASN A 68 -9.25 0.39 0.39
CA ASN A 68 -10.24 -0.62 0.06
C ASN A 68 -10.23 -1.80 1.04
N ILE A 69 -9.05 -2.24 1.47
CA ILE A 69 -8.92 -3.28 2.49
C ILE A 69 -9.48 -2.77 3.83
N SER A 70 -9.07 -1.58 4.26
CA SER A 70 -9.53 -0.93 5.49
C SER A 70 -11.05 -0.84 5.55
N ASN A 71 -11.70 -0.41 4.47
CA ASN A 71 -13.15 -0.30 4.40
C ASN A 71 -13.89 -1.65 4.51
N LEU A 72 -13.21 -2.76 4.22
CA LEU A 72 -13.78 -4.11 4.31
C LEU A 72 -13.59 -4.74 5.69
N VAL A 73 -12.49 -4.44 6.38
CA VAL A 73 -12.07 -5.18 7.59
C VAL A 73 -12.03 -4.36 8.87
N CYS A 74 -12.09 -3.03 8.76
CA CYS A 74 -12.05 -2.10 9.91
C CYS A 74 -13.41 -1.46 10.23
N SER A 75 -14.51 -2.01 9.70
CA SER A 75 -15.86 -1.74 10.17
C SER A 75 -16.13 -2.44 11.51
N ASP A 76 -17.19 -2.05 12.23
CA ASP A 76 -17.53 -2.63 13.54
C ASP A 76 -17.73 -4.15 13.50
N GLU A 77 -18.33 -4.68 12.43
CA GLU A 77 -18.59 -6.12 12.26
C GLU A 77 -18.27 -6.59 10.82
N PRO A 78 -16.99 -6.87 10.49
CA PRO A 78 -16.63 -7.34 9.17
C PRO A 78 -17.06 -8.79 8.97
N SER A 79 -17.78 -9.05 7.88
CA SER A 79 -18.17 -10.41 7.50
C SER A 79 -16.97 -11.24 7.01
N ILE A 80 -17.06 -12.57 7.07
CA ILE A 80 -16.04 -13.47 6.49
C ILE A 80 -15.86 -13.19 4.99
N ALA A 81 -16.95 -12.92 4.27
CA ALA A 81 -16.89 -12.54 2.85
C ALA A 81 -16.09 -11.26 2.62
N SER A 82 -16.22 -10.27 3.51
CA SER A 82 -15.42 -9.03 3.46
C SER A 82 -13.93 -9.31 3.66
N ILE A 83 -13.59 -10.21 4.60
CA ILE A 83 -12.19 -10.63 4.86
C ILE A 83 -11.60 -11.34 3.65
N VAL A 84 -12.33 -12.29 3.05
CA VAL A 84 -11.89 -13.00 1.83
C VAL A 84 -11.71 -12.03 0.66
N LYS A 85 -12.63 -11.07 0.49
CA LYS A 85 -12.50 -10.01 -0.53
C LYS A 85 -11.26 -9.14 -0.29
N ALA A 86 -11.01 -8.75 0.95
CA ALA A 86 -9.82 -7.99 1.32
C ALA A 86 -8.53 -8.78 1.05
N TYR A 87 -8.52 -10.08 1.35
CA TYR A 87 -7.41 -10.98 1.00
C TYR A 87 -7.13 -10.99 -0.51
N HIS A 88 -8.15 -11.11 -1.36
CA HIS A 88 -7.94 -11.08 -2.81
C HIS A 88 -7.40 -9.74 -3.33
N ILE A 89 -7.83 -8.61 -2.74
CA ILE A 89 -7.26 -7.29 -3.04
C ILE A 89 -5.78 -7.26 -2.65
N ALA A 90 -5.45 -7.76 -1.46
CA ALA A 90 -4.07 -7.82 -0.97
C ALA A 90 -3.19 -8.73 -1.84
N ASP A 91 -3.67 -9.92 -2.22
CA ASP A 91 -2.93 -10.88 -3.04
C ASP A 91 -2.57 -10.30 -4.42
N LYS A 92 -3.57 -9.73 -5.12
CA LYS A 92 -3.36 -9.07 -6.41
C LYS A 92 -2.39 -7.89 -6.32
N THR A 93 -2.50 -7.10 -5.24
CA THR A 93 -1.64 -5.93 -5.04
C THR A 93 -0.21 -6.37 -4.70
N TYR A 94 -0.04 -7.35 -3.80
CA TYR A 94 1.26 -7.87 -3.43
C TYR A 94 1.99 -8.50 -4.62
N TYR A 95 1.29 -9.29 -5.44
CA TYR A 95 1.84 -9.83 -6.67
C TYR A 95 2.41 -8.73 -7.59
N ARG A 96 1.66 -7.63 -7.77
CA ARG A 96 2.12 -6.46 -8.54
C ARG A 96 3.33 -5.79 -7.91
N LEU A 97 3.41 -5.70 -6.59
CA LEU A 97 4.55 -5.10 -5.88
C LEU A 97 5.84 -5.92 -5.99
N ILE A 98 5.75 -7.24 -6.17
CA ILE A 98 6.92 -8.13 -6.26
C ILE A 98 7.34 -8.38 -7.71
N ILE A 99 6.38 -8.55 -8.62
CA ILE A 99 6.64 -8.96 -10.02
C ILE A 99 6.53 -7.78 -10.99
N GLY A 100 5.92 -6.67 -10.58
CA GLY A 100 5.84 -5.45 -11.39
C GLY A 100 7.23 -4.96 -11.77
N ARG A 101 7.56 -5.05 -13.06
CA ARG A 101 8.89 -4.75 -13.60
C ARG A 101 9.23 -3.26 -13.63
N ASP A 102 8.25 -2.37 -13.44
CA ASP A 102 8.36 -0.99 -13.94
C ASP A 102 8.32 0.11 -12.87
N ALA A 103 8.28 -0.19 -11.57
CA ALA A 103 8.26 0.87 -10.57
C ALA A 103 8.91 0.52 -9.22
N PRO A 104 9.93 1.28 -8.80
CA PRO A 104 10.55 1.09 -7.49
C PRO A 104 9.64 1.60 -6.36
N ILE A 105 8.92 0.69 -5.70
CA ILE A 105 8.28 0.97 -4.41
C ILE A 105 9.35 0.86 -3.30
N PRO A 106 9.36 1.79 -2.31
CA PRO A 106 10.21 1.68 -1.12
C PRO A 106 10.11 0.30 -0.44
N ALA A 107 11.25 -0.29 -0.08
CA ALA A 107 11.29 -1.63 0.54
C ALA A 107 10.45 -1.72 1.82
N SER A 108 10.39 -0.64 2.59
CA SER A 108 9.53 -0.50 3.78
C SER A 108 8.04 -0.68 3.45
N VAL A 109 7.54 -0.08 2.37
CA VAL A 109 6.16 -0.23 1.90
C VAL A 109 5.89 -1.68 1.47
N ARG A 110 6.82 -2.28 0.72
CA ARG A 110 6.71 -3.70 0.31
C ARG A 110 6.63 -4.64 1.51
N SER A 111 7.50 -4.44 2.50
CA SER A 111 7.54 -5.25 3.72
C SER A 111 6.26 -5.08 4.55
N ALA A 112 5.79 -3.85 4.74
CA ALA A 112 4.57 -3.59 5.50
C ALA A 112 3.34 -4.19 4.81
N PHE A 113 3.24 -4.06 3.48
CA PHE A 113 2.14 -4.62 2.71
C PHE A 113 2.16 -6.16 2.73
N TYR A 114 3.34 -6.78 2.75
CA TYR A 114 3.46 -8.23 2.91
C TYR A 114 2.87 -8.74 4.24
N GLU A 115 3.11 -8.04 5.35
CA GLU A 115 2.54 -8.44 6.65
C GLU A 115 1.01 -8.31 6.67
N ILE A 116 0.46 -7.29 6.02
CA ILE A 116 -0.99 -7.15 5.82
C ILE A 116 -1.54 -8.33 5.01
N TYR A 117 -0.91 -8.65 3.88
CA TYR A 117 -1.25 -9.79 3.04
C TYR A 117 -1.22 -11.11 3.83
N ARG A 118 -0.13 -11.34 4.57
CA ARG A 118 0.06 -12.54 5.37
C ARG A 118 -1.01 -12.67 6.46
N THR A 119 -1.34 -11.58 7.12
CA THR A 119 -2.39 -11.56 8.16
C THR A 119 -3.77 -11.87 7.56
N LEU A 120 -4.11 -11.25 6.43
CA LEU A 120 -5.36 -11.53 5.71
C LEU A 120 -5.44 -12.99 5.25
N LYS A 121 -4.35 -13.53 4.72
CA LYS A 121 -4.27 -14.94 4.30
C LYS A 121 -4.55 -15.90 5.46
N LEU A 122 -4.04 -15.62 6.65
CA LEU A 122 -4.29 -16.44 7.84
C LEU A 122 -5.74 -16.38 8.35
N MET A 123 -6.48 -15.31 8.03
CA MET A 123 -7.88 -15.15 8.44
C MET A 123 -8.88 -15.63 7.38
N ALA A 124 -8.46 -15.69 6.12
CA ALA A 124 -9.29 -16.11 4.99
C ALA A 124 -9.25 -17.64 4.72
N VAL A 125 -8.43 -18.38 5.47
CA VAL A 125 -8.23 -19.84 5.38
C VAL A 125 -8.77 -20.53 6.63
#